data_AF-A0A0R1NUQ4-F1
#
_entry.id   AF-A0A0R1NUQ4-F1
#
_cell.length_a   1.000
_cell.length_b   1.000
_cell.length_c   1.000
_cell.angle_alpha   90.00
_cell.angle_beta   90.00
_cell.angle_gamma   90.00
#
_symmetry.space_group_name_H-M   'P 1'
#
loop_
_entity.id
_entity.type
_entity.pdbx_description
1 polymer ?
#
loop_
_entity_poly.entity_id
_entity_poly.type
_entity_poly.pdbx_seq_one_letter_code
_entity_poly.pdbx_strand_id
1 'polypeptide(L)'
;MQSIGQLFIEHLQKERQAQAGKKSLLTQKIEAALRDHCGQDYSLDDLANNLQRDKFYLAHLYKNETGQTINQYENSYRISRFKSRLLWTD
;
A
#
# COMPACT_ATOMS: atom_id res chain seq x y z
N MET A 1 -10.29 25.41 -18.84
CA MET A 1 -9.13 25.53 -17.93
C MET A 1 -9.10 24.29 -17.06
N GLN A 2 -8.05 23.47 -17.10
CA GLN A 2 -7.90 22.34 -16.18
C GLN A 2 -7.62 22.89 -14.78
N SER A 3 -8.42 22.51 -13.78
CA SER A 3 -8.21 22.93 -12.40
C SER A 3 -6.89 22.37 -11.89
N ILE A 4 -6.14 23.13 -11.09
CA ILE A 4 -4.86 22.70 -10.50
C ILE A 4 -5.01 21.37 -9.74
N GLY A 5 -6.19 21.12 -9.15
CA GLY A 5 -6.53 19.84 -8.53
C GLY A 5 -6.53 18.65 -9.50
N GLN A 6 -6.93 18.84 -10.77
CA GLN A 6 -6.88 17.79 -11.79
C GLN A 6 -5.44 17.47 -12.18
N LEU A 7 -4.59 18.49 -12.33
CA LEU A 7 -3.15 18.30 -12.61
C LEU A 7 -2.45 17.59 -11.44
N PHE A 8 -2.83 17.89 -10.19
CA PHE A 8 -2.28 17.23 -9.02
C PHE A 8 -2.70 15.76 -8.91
N ILE A 9 -3.98 15.45 -9.17
CA ILE A 9 -4.48 14.07 -9.20
C ILE A 9 -3.82 13.29 -10.33
N GLU A 10 -3.66 13.91 -11.51
CA GLU A 10 -3.01 13.29 -12.66
C GLU A 10 -1.53 13.02 -12.37
N HIS A 11 -0.82 13.93 -11.70
CA HIS A 11 0.57 13.73 -11.28
C HIS A 11 0.70 12.57 -10.29
N LEU A 12 -0.16 12.52 -9.26
CA LEU A 12 -0.20 11.40 -8.30
C LEU A 12 -0.54 10.06 -8.98
N GLN A 13 -1.44 10.07 -9.97
CA GLN A 13 -1.76 8.87 -10.75
C GLN A 13 -0.58 8.45 -11.62
N LYS A 14 0.14 9.38 -12.23
CA LYS A 14 1.30 9.11 -13.10
C LYS A 14 2.49 8.58 -12.31
N GLU A 15 2.75 9.12 -11.12
CA GLU A 15 3.78 8.62 -10.20
C GLU A 15 3.46 7.20 -9.70
N ARG A 16 2.18 6.92 -9.37
CA ARG A 16 1.72 5.55 -9.04
C ARG A 16 1.83 4.59 -10.22
N GLN A 17 1.49 5.03 -11.44
CA GLN A 17 1.56 4.20 -12.64
C GLN A 17 3.01 3.91 -13.07
N ALA A 18 3.92 4.87 -12.92
CA ALA A 18 5.35 4.67 -13.17
C ALA A 18 5.99 3.70 -12.16
N GLN A 19 5.51 3.67 -10.91
CA GLN A 19 5.90 2.67 -9.92
C GLN A 19 5.25 1.29 -10.16
N ALA A 20 4.02 1.25 -10.70
CA ALA A 20 3.33 0.00 -11.06
C ALA A 20 4.00 -0.74 -12.22
N GLY A 21 4.71 -0.04 -13.12
CA GLY A 21 5.47 -0.65 -14.22
C GLY A 21 6.74 -1.40 -13.80
N LYS A 22 7.21 -1.25 -12.55
CA LYS A 22 8.41 -1.94 -12.01
C LYS A 22 8.14 -2.84 -10.80
N LYS A 23 7.05 -2.64 -10.05
CA LYS A 23 6.69 -3.48 -8.89
C LYS A 23 6.10 -4.81 -9.35
N SER A 24 6.60 -5.94 -8.83
CA SER A 24 5.99 -7.25 -9.08
C SER A 24 4.49 -7.24 -8.76
N LEU A 25 3.73 -7.99 -9.55
CA LEU A 25 2.30 -8.24 -9.33
C LEU A 25 2.03 -8.75 -7.91
N LEU A 26 2.98 -9.47 -7.31
CA LEU A 26 2.89 -9.96 -5.94
C LEU A 26 2.95 -8.82 -4.91
N THR A 27 3.89 -7.89 -5.06
CA THR A 27 3.98 -6.70 -4.20
C THR A 27 2.72 -5.84 -4.30
N GLN A 28 2.17 -5.69 -5.50
CA GLN A 28 0.91 -4.97 -5.69
C GLN A 28 -0.27 -5.66 -5.00
N LYS A 29 -0.36 -7.00 -5.08
CA LYS A 29 -1.37 -7.79 -4.37
C LYS A 29 -1.24 -7.66 -2.85
N ILE A 30 -0.01 -7.68 -2.32
CA ILE A 30 0.27 -7.47 -0.90
C ILE A 30 -0.25 -6.10 -0.46
N GLU A 31 0.11 -5.03 -1.18
CA GLU A 31 -0.36 -3.68 -0.85
C GLU A 31 -1.88 -3.54 -0.97
N ALA A 32 -2.52 -4.23 -1.92
CA ALA A 32 -3.97 -4.24 -2.06
C ALA A 32 -4.66 -4.90 -0.87
N ALA A 33 -4.21 -6.09 -0.46
CA ALA A 33 -4.72 -6.79 0.72
C ALA A 33 -4.55 -5.95 2.00
N LEU A 34 -3.37 -5.35 2.20
CA LEU A 34 -3.12 -4.48 3.37
C LEU A 34 -4.02 -3.25 3.40
N ARG A 35 -4.36 -2.69 2.23
CA ARG A 35 -5.28 -1.54 2.14
C ARG A 35 -6.71 -1.92 2.43
N ASP A 36 -7.17 -3.04 1.89
CA ASP A 36 -8.53 -3.56 2.11
C ASP A 36 -8.79 -3.83 3.60
N HIS A 37 -7.81 -4.45 4.26
CA HIS A 37 -7.89 -4.79 5.68
C HIS A 37 -7.34 -3.69 6.62
N CYS A 38 -7.07 -2.49 6.13
CA CYS A 38 -6.56 -1.41 6.96
C CYS A 38 -7.57 -1.02 8.04
N GLY A 39 -7.22 -1.25 9.31
CA GLY A 39 -8.06 -0.93 10.47
C GLY A 39 -8.83 -2.11 11.06
N GLN A 40 -8.60 -3.32 10.54
CA GLN A 40 -8.96 -4.59 11.19
C GLN A 40 -7.68 -5.22 11.79
N ASP A 41 -7.80 -6.15 12.73
CA ASP A 41 -6.69 -7.01 13.17
C ASP A 41 -6.29 -7.94 12.02
N TYR A 42 -5.43 -7.45 11.13
CA TYR A 42 -4.96 -8.18 9.95
C TYR A 42 -3.51 -8.58 10.14
N SER A 43 -3.28 -9.88 10.35
CA SER A 43 -1.94 -10.40 10.59
C SER A 43 -1.22 -10.72 9.29
N LEU A 44 0.11 -10.73 9.35
CA LEU A 44 0.98 -11.24 8.28
C LEU A 44 0.66 -12.70 7.90
N ASP A 45 0.11 -13.46 8.85
CA ASP A 45 -0.35 -14.84 8.64
C ASP A 45 -1.62 -14.89 7.79
N ASP A 46 -2.61 -14.03 8.03
CA ASP A 46 -3.80 -13.88 7.17
C ASP A 46 -3.43 -13.45 5.75
N LEU A 47 -2.47 -12.55 5.61
CA LEU A 47 -1.93 -12.15 4.31
C LEU A 47 -1.32 -13.34 3.56
N ALA A 48 -0.55 -14.16 4.27
CA ALA A 48 0.07 -15.36 3.73
C ALA A 48 -0.99 -16.41 3.31
N ASN A 49 -1.99 -16.63 4.15
CA ASN A 49 -3.11 -17.53 3.87
C ASN A 49 -3.92 -17.07 2.64
N ASN A 50 -4.25 -15.78 2.53
CA ASN A 50 -4.99 -15.22 1.40
C ASN A 50 -4.21 -15.37 0.08
N LEU A 51 -2.88 -15.20 0.13
CA LEU A 51 -2.02 -15.34 -1.04
C LEU A 51 -1.61 -16.79 -1.32
N GLN A 52 -1.99 -17.76 -0.48
CA GLN A 52 -1.53 -19.15 -0.51
C GLN A 52 0.00 -19.27 -0.62
N ARG A 53 0.71 -18.43 0.15
CA ARG A 53 2.18 -18.36 0.16
C ARG A 53 2.71 -18.30 1.56
N ASP A 54 3.99 -18.63 1.71
CA ASP A 54 4.66 -18.57 2.99
C ASP A 54 4.89 -17.12 3.45
N LYS A 55 4.58 -16.82 4.72
CA LYS A 55 4.74 -15.47 5.29
C LYS A 55 6.18 -14.97 5.25
N PHE A 56 7.16 -15.86 5.39
CA PHE A 56 8.58 -15.50 5.35
C PHE A 56 9.00 -15.17 3.92
N TYR A 57 8.49 -15.92 2.95
CA TYR A 57 8.71 -15.64 1.53
C TYR A 57 8.13 -14.28 1.14
N LEU A 58 6.89 -14.00 1.53
CA LEU A 58 6.24 -12.71 1.23
C LEU A 58 6.96 -11.54 1.90
N ALA A 59 7.35 -11.68 3.17
CA ALA A 59 8.10 -10.64 3.88
C ALA A 59 9.46 -10.36 3.23
N HIS A 60 10.18 -11.40 2.83
CA HIS A 60 11.49 -11.26 2.19
C HIS A 60 11.36 -10.66 0.78
N LEU A 61 10.41 -11.14 -0.02
CA LEU A 61 10.09 -10.60 -1.34
C LEU A 61 9.73 -9.12 -1.26
N TYR A 62 8.81 -8.77 -0.38
CA TYR A 62 8.35 -7.40 -0.22
C TYR A 62 9.48 -6.47 0.23
N LYS A 63 10.31 -6.90 1.18
CA LYS A 63 11.48 -6.14 1.64
C LYS A 63 12.51 -5.97 0.53
N ASN A 64 12.75 -7.00 -0.28
CA ASN A 64 13.70 -6.94 -1.38
C ASN A 64 13.24 -5.99 -2.49
N GLU A 65 11.94 -5.99 -2.81
CA GLU A 65 11.40 -5.13 -3.87
C GLU A 65 11.14 -3.69 -3.45
N THR A 66 10.72 -3.47 -2.20
CA THR A 66 10.29 -2.14 -1.73
C THR A 66 11.28 -1.46 -0.80
N GLY A 67 12.29 -2.19 -0.31
CA GLY A 67 13.26 -1.70 0.67
C GLY A 67 12.72 -1.57 2.10
N GLN A 68 11.45 -1.87 2.34
CA GLN A 68 10.77 -1.72 3.63
C GLN A 68 10.00 -2.99 4.02
N THR A 69 9.70 -3.14 5.31
CA THR A 69 8.90 -4.28 5.77
C THR A 69 7.41 -4.02 5.58
N ILE A 70 6.63 -5.10 5.47
CA ILE A 70 5.16 -5.04 5.38
C ILE A 70 4.56 -4.25 6.56
N ASN A 71 5.02 -4.49 7.78
CA ASN A 71 4.56 -3.77 8.97
C ASN A 71 4.88 -2.27 8.91
N GLN A 72 6.04 -1.89 8.38
CA GLN A 72 6.43 -0.48 8.25
C GLN A 72 5.53 0.24 7.24
N TYR A 73 5.21 -0.42 6.12
CA TYR A 73 4.24 0.08 5.16
C TYR A 73 2.86 0.23 5.77
N GLU A 74 2.36 -0.80 6.45
CA GLU A 74 1.04 -0.79 7.10
C GLU A 74 0.92 0.36 8.10
N ASN A 75 1.89 0.50 8.99
CA ASN A 75 1.87 1.56 10.00
C ASN A 75 1.89 2.96 9.36
N SER A 76 2.72 3.15 8.33
CA SER A 76 2.76 4.42 7.59
C SER A 76 1.43 4.72 6.89
N TYR A 77 0.79 3.69 6.32
CA TYR A 77 -0.52 3.81 5.69
C TYR A 77 -1.62 4.16 6.72
N ARG A 78 -1.62 3.50 7.89
CA ARG A 78 -2.54 3.79 8.99
C ARG A 78 -2.43 5.23 9.47
N ILE A 79 -1.19 5.71 9.68
CA ILE A 79 -0.93 7.11 10.08
C ILE A 79 -1.41 8.07 8.99
N SER A 80 -1.11 7.80 7.72
CA SER A 80 -1.55 8.63 6.60
C SER A 80 -3.08 8.71 6.52
N ARG A 81 -3.76 7.56 6.64
CA ARG A 81 -5.23 7.49 6.64
C ARG A 81 -5.84 8.22 7.84
N PHE A 82 -5.24 8.11 9.02
CA PHE A 82 -5.69 8.84 10.21
C PHE A 82 -5.54 10.35 10.02
N LYS A 83 -4.38 10.81 9.53
CA LYS A 83 -4.14 12.23 9.21
C LYS A 83 -5.15 12.76 8.19
N SER A 84 -5.45 11.98 7.15
CA SER A 84 -6.51 12.35 6.20
C SER A 84 -7.86 12.46 6.87
N ARG A 85 -8.28 11.47 7.68
CA ARG A 85 -9.58 11.56 8.39
C ARG A 85 -9.67 12.78 9.31
N LEU A 86 -8.58 13.12 9.99
CA LEU A 86 -8.53 14.31 10.84
C LEU A 86 -8.66 15.61 10.02
N LEU A 87 -8.02 15.68 8.84
CA LEU A 87 -8.04 16.87 7.97
C LEU A 87 -9.42 17.14 7.35
N TRP A 88 -10.23 16.11 7.12
CA TRP A 88 -11.58 16.23 6.57
C TRP A 88 -12.68 16.28 7.64
N THR A 89 -12.30 16.35 8.93
CA THR A 89 -13.23 16.55 10.05
C THR A 89 -13.14 18.01 10.54
N ASP A 90 -13.48 18.95 9.66
CA ASP A 90 -13.83 20.35 9.98
C ASP A 90 -15.18 20.67 9.33
#